data_AF-A0A3D1VKH2-F1
#
_entry.id   AF-A0A3D1VKH2-F1
#
_cell.length_a   1.000
_cell.length_b   1.000
_cell.length_c   1.000
_cell.angle_alpha   90.00
_cell.angle_beta   90.00
_cell.angle_gamma   90.00
#
_symmetry.space_group_name_H-M   'P 1'
#
loop_
_entity.id
_entity.type
_entity.pdbx_description
1 polymer ?
#
loop_
_entity_poly.entity_id
_entity_poly.type
_entity_poly.pdbx_seq_one_letter_code
_entity_poly.pdbx_strand_id
1 'polypeptide(L)'
;YHMVVSFHSSDEDKMDNMVKSHPDLTFVAAHPGEYSAFMRHLERMKHSENYHLDLSGTGLFRHGLLKRAVDTFGAERIVFGSDFPICNPAMFIGGVMLETLITDRDKEKIFSLNAKRILQGGI
;
A
#
# COMPACT_ATOMS: atom_id res chain seq x y z
N TYR A 1 -2.26 23.03 -2.23
CA TYR A 1 -2.51 22.16 -1.06
C TYR A 1 -2.35 20.72 -1.52
N HIS A 2 -1.30 20.02 -1.11
CA HIS A 2 -1.08 18.59 -1.42
C HIS A 2 -1.32 17.77 -0.16
N MET A 3 -2.59 17.61 0.24
CA MET A 3 -2.93 16.83 1.42
C MET A 3 -2.88 15.33 1.11
N VAL A 4 -2.37 14.56 2.07
CA VAL A 4 -2.36 13.10 2.02
C VAL A 4 -3.58 12.59 2.79
N VAL A 5 -4.39 11.74 2.15
CA VAL A 5 -5.55 11.08 2.76
C VAL A 5 -5.16 9.66 3.11
N SER A 6 -4.94 9.41 4.40
CA SER A 6 -4.81 8.05 4.92
C SER A 6 -6.18 7.52 5.35
N PHE A 7 -6.56 6.32 4.92
CA PHE A 7 -7.87 5.75 5.24
C PHE A 7 -7.82 4.23 5.43
N HIS A 8 -8.74 3.74 6.26
CA HIS A 8 -9.01 2.31 6.43
C HIS A 8 -10.11 1.86 5.47
N SER A 9 -9.88 0.79 4.72
CA SER A 9 -10.84 0.23 3.78
C SER A 9 -12.05 -0.32 4.52
N SER A 10 -13.25 0.09 4.10
CA SER A 10 -14.50 -0.26 4.77
C SER A 10 -15.59 -0.53 3.74
N ASP A 11 -16.44 0.46 3.46
CA ASP A 11 -17.43 0.40 2.39
C ASP A 11 -16.71 0.54 1.04
N GLU A 12 -16.46 -0.61 0.42
CA GLU A 12 -15.65 -0.72 -0.79
C GLU A 12 -16.17 0.15 -1.94
N ASP A 13 -17.49 0.29 -2.12
CA ASP A 13 -18.07 1.08 -3.21
C ASP A 13 -17.90 2.57 -2.97
N LYS A 14 -18.02 3.03 -1.71
CA LYS A 14 -17.72 4.42 -1.36
C LYS A 14 -16.25 4.74 -1.55
N MET A 15 -15.35 3.82 -1.18
CA MET A 15 -13.91 4.02 -1.37
C MET A 15 -13.55 4.08 -2.86
N ASP A 16 -14.14 3.22 -3.69
CA ASP A 16 -13.98 3.27 -5.14
C ASP A 16 -14.42 4.62 -5.71
N ASN A 17 -15.60 5.10 -5.31
CA ASN A 17 -16.12 6.39 -5.76
C ASN A 17 -15.25 7.56 -5.28
N MET A 18 -14.74 7.51 -4.04
CA MET A 18 -13.83 8.51 -3.48
C MET A 18 -12.57 8.63 -4.34
N VAL A 19 -11.92 7.51 -4.67
CA VAL A 19 -10.69 7.49 -5.48
C VAL A 19 -10.96 7.98 -6.90
N LYS A 20 -12.03 7.49 -7.54
CA LYS A 20 -12.39 7.90 -8.92
C LYS A 20 -12.74 9.38 -9.03
N SER A 21 -13.34 9.96 -7.99
CA SER A 21 -13.76 11.37 -8.00
C SER A 21 -12.62 12.35 -7.69
N HIS A 22 -11.50 11.86 -7.14
CA HIS A 22 -10.38 12.69 -6.73
C HIS A 22 -9.02 12.07 -7.12
N PRO A 23 -8.78 11.81 -8.42
CA PRO A 23 -7.61 11.07 -8.89
C PRO A 23 -6.27 11.78 -8.59
N ASP A 24 -6.29 13.09 -8.37
CA ASP A 24 -5.10 13.89 -8.07
C ASP A 24 -4.71 13.88 -6.58
N LEU A 25 -5.59 13.41 -5.68
CA LEU A 25 -5.28 13.29 -4.26
C LEU A 25 -4.30 12.15 -3.99
N THR A 26 -3.37 12.37 -3.08
CA THR A 26 -2.50 11.30 -2.57
C THR A 26 -3.26 10.47 -1.54
N PHE A 27 -3.46 9.19 -1.85
CA PHE A 27 -4.11 8.22 -0.98
C PHE A 27 -3.10 7.27 -0.37
N VAL A 28 -3.22 6.99 0.93
CA VAL A 28 -2.51 5.91 1.62
C VAL A 28 -3.58 4.99 2.22
N ALA A 29 -3.78 3.83 1.60
CA ALA A 29 -4.87 2.95 1.97
C ALA A 29 -4.38 1.77 2.81
N ALA A 30 -4.89 1.70 4.04
CA ALA A 30 -4.82 0.53 4.90
C ALA A 30 -6.00 -0.40 4.57
N HIS A 31 -5.89 -1.72 4.52
CA HIS A 31 -4.77 -2.67 4.57
C HIS A 31 -4.90 -3.55 3.31
N PRO A 32 -3.93 -4.40 2.92
CA PRO A 32 -4.12 -5.24 1.72
C PRO A 32 -5.37 -6.14 1.81
N GLY A 33 -5.69 -6.63 3.01
CA GLY A 33 -6.86 -7.42 3.31
C GLY A 33 -6.81 -8.85 2.76
N GLU A 34 -7.98 -9.50 2.74
CA GLU A 34 -8.16 -10.78 2.05
C GLU A 34 -8.19 -10.59 0.52
N TYR A 35 -8.16 -11.70 -0.23
CA TYR A 35 -8.03 -11.66 -1.69
C TYR A 35 -9.01 -10.71 -2.40
N SER A 36 -10.29 -10.69 -2.01
CA SER A 36 -11.28 -9.80 -2.61
C SER A 36 -11.01 -8.31 -2.36
N ALA A 37 -10.63 -7.96 -1.13
CA ALA A 37 -10.25 -6.59 -0.77
C ALA A 37 -8.95 -6.18 -1.48
N PHE A 38 -7.97 -7.08 -1.54
CA PHE A 38 -6.73 -6.84 -2.26
C PHE A 38 -6.98 -6.58 -3.75
N MET A 39 -7.86 -7.37 -4.39
CA MET A 39 -8.23 -7.12 -5.79
C MET A 39 -8.91 -5.77 -5.97
N ARG A 40 -9.75 -5.33 -5.02
CA ARG A 40 -10.36 -3.99 -5.04
C ARG A 40 -9.32 -2.87 -4.92
N HIS A 41 -8.29 -3.06 -4.08
CA HIS A 41 -7.14 -2.16 -4.04
C HIS A 41 -6.45 -2.03 -5.39
N LEU A 42 -6.16 -3.16 -6.06
CA LEU A 42 -5.55 -3.14 -7.38
C LEU A 42 -6.42 -2.41 -8.40
N GLU A 43 -7.75 -2.53 -8.36
CA GLU A 43 -8.62 -1.75 -9.25
C GLU A 43 -8.57 -0.25 -8.94
N ARG A 44 -8.56 0.17 -7.67
CA ARG A 44 -8.40 1.60 -7.30
C ARG A 44 -7.07 2.17 -7.78
N MET A 45 -5.99 1.39 -7.69
CA MET A 45 -4.65 1.81 -8.15
C MET A 45 -4.59 2.09 -9.66
N LYS A 46 -5.50 1.53 -10.46
CA LYS A 46 -5.63 1.87 -11.89
C LYS A 46 -6.27 3.24 -12.13
N HIS A 47 -7.05 3.73 -11.18
CA HIS A 47 -7.80 4.99 -11.30
C HIS A 47 -7.04 6.21 -10.77
N SER A 48 -5.99 6.01 -9.99
CA SER A 48 -5.21 7.08 -9.36
C SER A 48 -3.74 6.71 -9.30
N GLU A 49 -2.88 7.51 -9.94
CA GLU A 49 -1.43 7.32 -9.87
C GLU A 49 -0.85 7.60 -8.48
N ASN A 50 -1.57 8.41 -7.70
CA ASN A 50 -1.21 8.82 -6.35
C ASN A 50 -1.81 7.91 -5.27
N TYR A 51 -2.22 6.69 -5.64
CA TYR A 51 -2.72 5.70 -4.71
C TYR A 51 -1.60 4.79 -4.21
N HIS A 52 -1.40 4.78 -2.90
CA HIS A 52 -0.42 3.95 -2.23
C HIS A 52 -1.09 2.91 -1.33
N LEU A 53 -0.62 1.67 -1.39
CA LEU A 53 -1.08 0.60 -0.51
C LEU A 53 -0.15 0.50 0.71
N ASP A 54 -0.71 0.70 1.91
CA ASP A 54 -0.03 0.44 3.17
C ASP A 54 -0.13 -1.06 3.50
N LEU A 55 1.01 -1.71 3.76
CA LEU A 55 1.11 -3.14 4.08
C LEU A 55 0.72 -3.48 5.52
N SER A 56 0.37 -2.50 6.34
CA SER A 56 -0.07 -2.69 7.73
C SER A 56 -1.25 -3.65 7.84
N GLY A 57 -1.45 -4.24 9.03
CA GLY A 57 -2.65 -5.02 9.34
C GLY A 57 -2.76 -6.33 8.56
N THR A 58 -3.95 -6.63 8.03
CA THR A 58 -4.20 -7.95 7.41
C THR A 58 -3.75 -7.99 5.95
N GLY A 59 -3.13 -9.10 5.53
CA GLY A 59 -2.95 -9.45 4.12
C GLY A 59 -1.51 -9.80 3.72
N LEU A 60 -0.49 -9.22 4.35
CA LEU A 60 0.92 -9.46 3.97
C LEU A 60 1.35 -10.94 4.06
N PHE A 61 0.71 -11.74 4.93
CA PHE A 61 0.96 -13.18 5.07
C PHE A 61 0.38 -14.04 3.92
N ARG A 62 -0.39 -13.44 3.00
CA ARG A 62 -0.87 -14.13 1.79
C ARG A 62 0.27 -14.17 0.77
N HIS A 63 0.89 -15.35 0.64
CA HIS A 63 2.05 -15.55 -0.22
C HIS A 63 1.81 -15.05 -1.66
N GLY A 64 2.78 -14.31 -2.21
CA GLY A 64 2.71 -13.74 -3.56
C GLY A 64 1.92 -12.42 -3.69
N LEU A 65 1.19 -11.98 -2.65
CA LEU A 65 0.43 -10.72 -2.68
C LEU A 65 1.34 -9.52 -2.91
N LEU A 66 2.41 -9.40 -2.12
CA LEU A 66 3.37 -8.30 -2.23
C LEU A 66 4.03 -8.30 -3.63
N LYS A 67 4.49 -9.46 -4.08
CA LYS A 67 5.07 -9.62 -5.43
C LYS A 67 4.10 -9.19 -6.52
N ARG A 68 2.84 -9.60 -6.44
CA ARG A 68 1.81 -9.21 -7.40
C ARG A 68 1.57 -7.70 -7.41
N ALA A 69 1.52 -7.06 -6.25
CA ALA A 69 1.33 -5.61 -6.17
C ALA A 69 2.50 -4.86 -6.82
N VAL A 70 3.74 -5.27 -6.51
CA VAL A 70 4.96 -4.69 -7.09
C VAL A 70 5.04 -4.92 -8.61
N ASP A 71 4.71 -6.12 -9.10
CA ASP A 71 4.73 -6.41 -10.54
C ASP A 71 3.70 -5.60 -11.32
N THR A 72 2.56 -5.30 -10.69
CA THR A 72 1.45 -4.63 -11.38
C THR A 72 1.61 -3.11 -11.36
N PHE A 73 2.09 -2.54 -10.26
CA PHE A 73 2.06 -1.09 -10.02
C PHE A 73 3.40 -0.47 -9.63
N GLY A 74 4.46 -1.28 -9.54
CA GLY A 74 5.76 -0.85 -9.08
C GLY A 74 5.84 -0.72 -7.55
N ALA A 75 7.05 -0.89 -7.03
CA ALA A 75 7.30 -0.81 -5.58
C ALA A 75 7.09 0.61 -5.03
N GLU A 76 7.16 1.64 -5.87
CA GLU A 76 6.95 3.05 -5.51
C GLU A 76 5.54 3.37 -4.99
N ARG A 77 4.57 2.49 -5.24
CA ARG A 77 3.18 2.63 -4.77
C ARG A 77 2.86 1.80 -3.53
N ILE A 78 3.85 1.18 -2.90
CA ILE A 78 3.67 0.33 -1.72
C ILE A 78 4.42 0.94 -0.53
N VAL A 79 3.78 1.03 0.63
CA VAL A 79 4.37 1.60 1.83
C VAL A 79 4.37 0.56 2.94
N PHE A 80 5.48 0.44 3.65
CA PHE A 80 5.56 -0.38 4.83
C PHE A 80 4.80 0.25 6.00
N GLY A 81 3.91 -0.53 6.59
CA GLY A 81 3.33 -0.29 7.89
C GLY A 81 3.16 -1.63 8.62
N SER A 82 3.13 -1.59 9.95
CA SER A 82 2.99 -2.80 10.77
C SER A 82 1.69 -2.88 11.55
N ASP A 83 0.93 -1.78 11.65
CA ASP A 83 -0.25 -1.67 12.52
C ASP A 83 0.04 -1.95 14.00
N PHE A 84 1.22 -1.56 14.50
CA PHE A 84 1.54 -1.64 15.92
C PHE A 84 0.67 -0.66 16.73
N PRO A 85 0.11 -1.07 17.89
CA PRO A 85 0.37 -2.31 18.64
C PRO A 85 -0.56 -3.49 18.34
N ILE A 86 -1.46 -3.38 17.36
CA ILE A 86 -2.40 -4.45 17.03
C ILE A 86 -1.66 -5.68 16.48
N CYS A 87 -0.65 -5.45 15.65
CA CYS A 87 0.15 -6.52 15.06
C CYS A 87 1.63 -6.46 15.49
N ASN A 88 2.32 -7.62 15.46
CA ASN A 88 3.74 -7.74 15.80
C ASN A 88 4.62 -7.20 14.66
N PRO A 89 5.42 -6.14 14.87
CA PRO A 89 6.25 -5.54 13.81
C PRO A 89 7.25 -6.52 13.19
N ALA A 90 7.77 -7.48 13.96
CA ALA A 90 8.74 -8.45 13.46
C ALA A 90 8.19 -9.31 12.32
N MET A 91 6.89 -9.63 12.36
CA MET A 91 6.23 -10.40 11.29
C MET A 91 6.16 -9.62 9.98
N PHE A 92 5.91 -8.30 10.06
CA PHE A 92 5.81 -7.44 8.88
C PHE A 92 7.17 -7.13 8.30
N ILE A 93 8.15 -6.82 9.17
CA ILE A 93 9.54 -6.67 8.78
C ILE A 93 10.01 -7.94 8.07
N GLY A 94 9.77 -9.12 8.66
CA GLY A 94 10.09 -10.40 8.03
C GLY A 94 9.38 -10.62 6.71
N GLY A 95 8.08 -10.32 6.63
CA GLY A 95 7.27 -10.48 5.42
C GLY A 95 7.80 -9.70 4.21
N VAL A 96 8.36 -8.51 4.43
CA VAL A 96 8.98 -7.71 3.35
C VAL A 96 10.46 -8.08 3.16
N MET A 97 11.24 -8.23 4.24
CA MET A 97 12.68 -8.54 4.13
C MET A 97 12.94 -9.89 3.46
N LEU A 98 12.14 -10.90 3.79
CA LEU A 98 12.33 -12.28 3.37
C LEU A 98 11.61 -12.63 2.06
N GLU A 99 10.88 -11.69 1.46
CA GLU A 99 10.34 -11.87 0.11
C GLU A 99 11.50 -11.85 -0.90
N THR A 100 11.88 -13.04 -1.38
CA THR A 100 13.06 -13.23 -2.24
C THR A 100 12.83 -12.77 -3.67
N LEU A 101 11.57 -12.60 -4.07
CA LEU A 101 11.22 -12.16 -5.41
C LEU A 101 11.19 -10.63 -5.58
N ILE A 102 11.44 -9.87 -4.50
CA ILE A 102 11.54 -8.41 -4.51
C ILE A 102 13.00 -8.00 -4.34
N THR A 103 13.48 -7.07 -5.17
CA THR A 103 14.85 -6.58 -5.12
C THR A 103 15.13 -5.75 -3.87
N ASP A 104 16.39 -5.69 -3.42
CA ASP A 104 16.76 -4.88 -2.26
C ASP A 104 16.45 -3.39 -2.46
N ARG A 105 16.58 -2.89 -3.70
CA ARG A 105 16.20 -1.52 -4.05
C ARG A 105 14.70 -1.28 -3.89
N ASP A 106 13.87 -2.24 -4.27
CA ASP A 106 12.42 -2.12 -4.10
C ASP A 106 12.01 -2.29 -2.63
N LYS A 107 12.70 -3.14 -1.87
CA LYS A 107 12.54 -3.21 -0.41
C LYS A 107 12.86 -1.87 0.25
N GLU A 108 13.94 -1.21 -0.15
CA GLU A 108 14.30 0.13 0.37
C GLU A 108 13.20 1.17 0.11
N LYS A 109 12.60 1.14 -1.10
CA LYS A 109 11.44 1.98 -1.41
C LYS A 109 10.27 1.71 -0.47
N ILE A 110 9.89 0.44 -0.35
CA ILE A 110 8.76 -0.01 0.48
C ILE A 110 8.98 0.36 1.94
N PHE A 111 10.16 0.09 2.49
CA PHE A 111 10.49 0.34 3.89
C PHE A 111 10.59 1.81 4.26
N SER A 112 11.07 2.69 3.36
CA SER A 112 11.28 4.09 3.76
C SER A 112 11.15 5.14 2.67
N LEU A 113 11.63 4.91 1.44
CA LEU A 113 11.73 6.01 0.47
C LEU A 113 10.36 6.50 0.03
N ASN A 114 9.38 5.60 -0.08
CA ASN A 114 8.02 5.98 -0.47
C ASN A 114 7.34 6.82 0.60
N ALA A 115 7.42 6.41 1.87
CA ALA A 115 6.87 7.19 2.98
C ALA A 115 7.54 8.58 3.08
N LYS A 116 8.88 8.65 2.96
CA LYS A 116 9.61 9.94 2.95
C LYS A 116 9.13 10.85 1.82
N ARG A 117 9.01 10.31 0.61
CA ARG A 117 8.53 11.05 -0.57
C ARG A 117 7.13 11.62 -0.35
N ILE A 118 6.18 10.79 0.11
CA ILE A 118 4.80 11.19 0.40
C ILE A 118 4.74 12.29 1.47
N LEU A 119 5.48 12.12 2.57
CA LEU A 119 5.49 13.08 3.68
C LEU A 119 6.14 14.43 3.33
N GLN A 120 7.01 14.46 2.32
CA GLN A 120 7.64 15.69 1.81
C GLN A 120 6.80 16.38 0.72
N GLY A 121 5.67 15.81 0.31
CA GLY A 121 4.83 16.33 -0.77
C GLY A 121 5.48 16.22 -2.15
N GLY A 122 6.53 15.41 -2.30
CA GLY A 122 7.10 15.08 -3.60
C GLY A 122 6.25 14.00 -4.24
N ILE A 123 5.42 14.37 -5.22
CA ILE A 123 4.62 13.41 -5.98
C ILE A 123 5.20 13.32 -7.38
#